data_AF-A0A1C5R2K6-F1
#
_entry.id   AF-A0A1C5R2K6-F1
#
_cell.length_a   1.000
_cell.length_b   1.000
_cell.length_c   1.000
_cell.angle_alpha   90.00
_cell.angle_beta   90.00
_cell.angle_gamma   90.00
#
_symmetry.space_group_name_H-M   'P 1'
#
loop_
_entity.id
_entity.type
_entity.pdbx_description
1 polymer ?
#
loop_
_entity_poly.entity_id
_entity_poly.type
_entity_poly.pdbx_seq_one_letter_code
_entity_poly.pdbx_strand_id
1 'polypeptide(L)'
;MTHQIYSTKIDISKTDITFESVYQKAWFPTELKNEIIKANFLILPTDYSTNNNEVLFPEMTGDFLQYVKKHSETPLLADIAISDDGFRRVEKHSALIEVATVIITDVILPIAISLISSYLYDAVKKLRRKPNETSTRVNIIVEKNGKKTTTKIEYEGPIEGMKETLDKIASNIRNKNND
;
A
#
# COMPACT_ATOMS: atom_id res chain seq x y z
N MET A 1 25.96 7.52 21.39
CA MET A 1 24.88 6.57 21.07
C MET A 1 24.88 6.36 19.58
N THR A 2 25.36 5.21 19.13
CA THR A 2 25.46 4.85 17.72
C THR A 2 24.05 4.67 17.18
N HIS A 3 23.58 5.62 16.38
CA HIS A 3 22.31 5.47 15.67
C HIS A 3 22.47 4.30 14.71
N GLN A 4 21.69 3.23 14.90
CA GLN A 4 21.56 2.20 13.88
C GLN A 4 21.05 2.88 12.62
N ILE A 5 21.87 2.90 11.58
CA ILE A 5 21.44 3.25 10.23
C ILE A 5 20.44 2.16 9.87
N TYR A 6 19.15 2.49 9.81
CA TYR A 6 18.13 1.57 9.32
C TYR A 6 18.47 1.25 7.86
N SER A 7 18.94 0.03 7.60
CA SER A 7 19.29 -0.41 6.26
C SER A 7 18.01 -0.45 5.41
N THR A 8 17.95 0.33 4.34
CA THR A 8 16.86 0.23 3.37
C THR A 8 16.84 -1.16 2.76
N LYS A 9 15.69 -1.84 2.85
CA LYS A 9 15.42 -3.11 2.18
C LYS A 9 14.36 -2.88 1.11
N ILE A 10 14.62 -3.44 -0.06
CA ILE A 10 13.73 -3.35 -1.21
C ILE A 10 13.60 -4.76 -1.78
N ASP A 11 12.38 -5.24 -1.93
CA ASP A 11 12.08 -6.46 -2.70
C ASP A 11 11.17 -6.10 -3.87
N ILE A 12 11.48 -6.66 -5.04
CA ILE A 12 10.65 -6.57 -6.23
C ILE A 12 10.43 -7.99 -6.73
N SER A 13 9.19 -8.45 -6.62
CA SER A 13 8.83 -9.83 -6.96
C SER A 13 7.55 -9.86 -7.80
N LYS A 14 7.36 -10.97 -8.54
CA LYS A 14 6.06 -11.24 -9.17
C LYS A 14 5.10 -11.78 -8.13
N THR A 15 3.81 -11.54 -8.31
CA THR A 15 2.75 -12.11 -7.46
C THR A 15 1.56 -12.54 -8.33
N ASP A 16 0.71 -13.41 -7.79
CA ASP A 16 -0.54 -13.82 -8.43
C ASP A 16 -1.75 -13.05 -7.87
N ILE A 17 -1.49 -12.09 -6.97
CA ILE A 17 -2.51 -11.17 -6.47
C ILE A 17 -2.86 -10.19 -7.59
N THR A 18 -4.12 -10.16 -7.97
CA THR A 18 -4.74 -9.32 -8.99
C THR A 18 -5.99 -8.67 -8.41
N PHE A 19 -6.53 -7.63 -9.05
CA PHE A 19 -7.85 -7.10 -8.65
C PHE A 19 -8.90 -8.21 -8.68
N GLU A 20 -8.90 -9.02 -9.76
CA GLU A 20 -9.80 -10.15 -9.94
C GLU A 20 -9.67 -11.20 -8.82
N SER A 21 -8.45 -11.56 -8.42
CA SER A 21 -8.23 -12.56 -7.37
C SER A 21 -8.54 -12.04 -5.98
N VAL A 22 -8.41 -10.73 -5.74
CA VAL A 22 -8.88 -10.07 -4.51
C VAL A 22 -10.41 -10.18 -4.38
N TYR A 23 -11.16 -9.95 -5.46
CA TYR A 23 -12.63 -10.03 -5.45
C TYR A 23 -13.19 -11.45 -5.21
N GLN A 24 -12.32 -12.46 -5.27
CA GLN A 24 -12.66 -13.86 -5.02
C GLN A 24 -12.31 -14.32 -3.60
N LYS A 25 -11.70 -13.45 -2.79
CA LYS A 25 -11.32 -13.79 -1.42
C LYS A 25 -12.56 -13.91 -0.53
N ALA A 26 -12.53 -14.86 0.41
CA ALA A 26 -13.66 -15.12 1.32
C ALA A 26 -14.01 -13.92 2.21
N TRP A 27 -13.03 -13.06 2.52
CA TRP A 27 -13.22 -11.83 3.29
C TRP A 27 -13.67 -10.63 2.44
N PHE A 28 -13.74 -10.75 1.12
CA PHE A 28 -14.16 -9.65 0.25
C PHE A 28 -15.68 -9.40 0.36
N PRO A 29 -16.14 -8.15 0.56
CA PRO A 29 -17.56 -7.83 0.73
C PRO A 29 -18.27 -7.89 -0.63
N THR A 30 -18.86 -9.05 -0.93
CA THR A 30 -19.48 -9.32 -2.24
C THR A 30 -20.64 -8.36 -2.54
N GLU A 31 -21.36 -7.93 -1.50
CA GLU A 31 -22.42 -6.94 -1.56
C GLU A 31 -21.95 -5.54 -1.98
N LEU A 32 -20.68 -5.18 -1.72
CA LEU A 32 -20.08 -3.90 -2.09
C LEU A 32 -19.31 -3.95 -3.42
N LYS A 33 -19.25 -5.12 -4.06
CA LYS A 33 -18.41 -5.37 -5.25
C LYS A 33 -18.59 -4.34 -6.36
N ASN A 34 -19.83 -3.97 -6.65
CA ASN A 34 -20.15 -3.05 -7.74
C ASN A 34 -19.58 -1.64 -7.53
N GLU A 35 -19.36 -1.24 -6.28
CA GLU A 35 -18.72 0.04 -5.95
C GLU A 35 -17.20 -0.11 -5.94
N ILE A 36 -16.69 -1.15 -5.26
CA ILE A 36 -15.25 -1.36 -5.09
C ILE A 36 -14.54 -1.62 -6.43
N ILE A 37 -15.19 -2.27 -7.41
CA ILE A 37 -14.57 -2.57 -8.72
C ILE A 37 -14.24 -1.32 -9.54
N LYS A 38 -14.82 -0.16 -9.19
CA LYS A 38 -14.50 1.12 -9.84
C LYS A 38 -13.14 1.66 -9.39
N ALA A 39 -12.62 1.18 -8.26
CA ALA A 39 -11.35 1.65 -7.71
C ALA A 39 -10.16 1.13 -8.52
N ASN A 40 -9.21 2.03 -8.78
CA ASN A 40 -7.90 1.68 -9.33
C ASN A 40 -6.77 1.83 -8.30
N PHE A 41 -7.13 2.24 -7.07
CA PHE A 41 -6.31 2.18 -5.87
C PHE A 41 -7.12 1.46 -4.79
N LEU A 42 -6.72 0.24 -4.43
CA LEU A 42 -7.47 -0.58 -3.49
C LEU A 42 -6.59 -0.96 -2.29
N ILE A 43 -7.03 -0.57 -1.11
CA ILE A 43 -6.38 -0.91 0.16
C ILE A 43 -6.77 -2.35 0.54
N LEU A 44 -5.76 -3.18 0.80
CA LEU A 44 -5.91 -4.59 1.11
C LEU A 44 -5.54 -4.88 2.57
N PRO A 45 -6.28 -5.80 3.23
CA PRO A 45 -5.84 -6.29 4.53
C PRO A 45 -4.64 -7.24 4.38
N THR A 46 -3.92 -7.44 5.47
CA THR A 46 -2.93 -8.53 5.53
C THR A 46 -3.65 -9.80 5.97
N ASP A 47 -3.46 -10.86 5.19
CA ASP A 47 -3.98 -12.19 5.50
C ASP A 47 -3.06 -12.85 6.53
N TYR A 48 -3.54 -12.95 7.78
CA TYR A 48 -2.84 -13.63 8.87
C TYR A 48 -3.32 -15.06 9.05
N SER A 49 -4.18 -15.57 8.15
CA SER A 49 -4.86 -16.82 8.38
C SER A 49 -3.90 -18.02 8.30
N THR A 50 -3.71 -18.66 9.45
CA THR A 50 -3.41 -20.09 9.49
C THR A 50 -4.69 -20.92 9.59
N ASN A 51 -5.86 -20.39 10.00
CA ASN A 51 -7.12 -21.18 10.07
C ASN A 51 -8.49 -20.44 10.08
N ASN A 52 -8.62 -19.10 10.17
CA ASN A 52 -9.94 -18.46 10.41
C ASN A 52 -10.36 -17.37 9.39
N ASN A 53 -9.70 -17.26 8.22
CA ASN A 53 -9.90 -16.13 7.29
C ASN A 53 -9.80 -14.75 7.97
N GLU A 54 -9.07 -14.67 9.08
CA GLU A 54 -8.88 -13.44 9.81
C GLU A 54 -7.84 -12.59 9.10
N VAL A 55 -8.30 -11.43 8.67
CA VAL A 55 -7.49 -10.44 8.00
C VAL A 55 -7.44 -9.18 8.85
N LEU A 56 -6.27 -8.57 8.94
CA LEU A 56 -6.04 -7.42 9.80
C LEU A 56 -5.33 -6.33 9.03
N PHE A 57 -5.66 -5.09 9.37
CA PHE A 57 -5.03 -3.90 8.85
C PHE A 57 -4.04 -3.31 9.87
N PRO A 58 -2.97 -2.66 9.42
CA PRO A 58 -2.16 -1.82 10.29
C PRO A 58 -3.02 -0.75 10.99
N GLU A 59 -2.63 -0.38 12.21
CA GLU A 59 -3.32 0.57 13.09
C GLU A 59 -3.77 1.85 12.36
N MET A 60 -2.88 2.41 11.52
CA MET A 60 -3.09 3.70 10.85
C MET A 60 -3.95 3.63 9.57
N THR A 61 -4.49 2.46 9.23
CA THR A 61 -5.18 2.27 7.94
C THR A 61 -6.43 3.14 7.79
N GLY A 62 -7.19 3.39 8.85
CA GLY A 62 -8.36 4.27 8.79
C GLY A 62 -7.99 5.70 8.41
N ASP A 63 -6.97 6.26 9.06
CA ASP A 63 -6.42 7.59 8.75
C ASP A 63 -5.85 7.63 7.33
N PHE A 64 -5.17 6.57 6.91
CA PHE A 64 -4.62 6.45 5.56
C PHE A 64 -5.73 6.43 4.50
N LEU A 65 -6.78 5.63 4.68
CA LEU A 65 -7.93 5.58 3.79
C LEU A 65 -8.60 6.96 3.68
N GLN A 66 -8.83 7.64 4.82
CA GLN A 66 -9.41 8.98 4.83
C GLN A 66 -8.51 9.98 4.09
N TYR A 67 -7.19 9.90 4.31
CA TYR A 67 -6.22 10.76 3.63
C TYR A 67 -6.26 10.55 2.12
N VAL A 68 -6.23 9.30 1.64
CA VAL A 68 -6.28 8.99 0.21
C VAL A 68 -7.61 9.42 -0.39
N LYS A 69 -8.75 9.12 0.26
CA LYS A 69 -10.09 9.53 -0.21
C LYS A 69 -10.23 11.05 -0.32
N LYS A 70 -9.63 11.83 0.59
CA LYS A 70 -9.62 13.30 0.51
C LYS A 70 -8.88 13.85 -0.71
N HIS A 71 -7.92 13.09 -1.24
CA HIS A 71 -7.13 13.45 -2.42
C HIS A 71 -7.48 12.56 -3.63
N SER A 72 -8.59 11.82 -3.56
CA SER A 72 -9.04 10.94 -4.63
C SER A 72 -9.85 11.75 -5.63
N GLU A 73 -9.22 12.09 -6.73
CA GLU A 73 -9.85 12.67 -7.92
C GLU A 73 -9.33 11.92 -9.15
N THR A 74 -10.09 11.93 -10.25
CA THR A 74 -9.63 11.38 -11.53
C THR A 74 -8.22 11.90 -11.85
N PRO A 75 -7.23 11.02 -12.08
CA PRO A 75 -7.37 9.61 -12.44
C PRO A 75 -7.33 8.58 -11.30
N LEU A 76 -7.23 8.98 -10.02
CA LEU A 76 -7.15 8.06 -8.87
C LEU A 76 -8.50 7.91 -8.16
N LEU A 77 -9.00 6.67 -8.14
CA LEU A 77 -10.23 6.27 -7.46
C LEU A 77 -9.87 5.25 -6.38
N ALA A 78 -9.98 5.67 -5.12
CA ALA A 78 -9.55 4.87 -3.98
C ALA A 78 -10.70 4.20 -3.23
N ASP A 79 -10.50 2.94 -2.87
CA ASP A 79 -11.37 2.23 -1.93
C ASP A 79 -10.62 1.21 -1.06
N ILE A 80 -11.35 0.51 -0.19
CA ILE A 80 -10.85 -0.57 0.67
C ILE A 80 -11.59 -1.88 0.38
N ALA A 81 -10.85 -3.00 0.37
CA ALA A 81 -11.39 -4.30 -0.02
C ALA A 81 -12.11 -5.06 1.12
N ILE A 82 -12.74 -4.35 2.05
CA ILE A 82 -13.39 -4.92 3.23
C ILE A 82 -14.68 -4.14 3.54
N SER A 83 -15.67 -4.78 4.15
CA SER A 83 -16.82 -4.08 4.74
C SER A 83 -16.44 -3.41 6.05
N ASP A 84 -17.24 -2.44 6.49
CA ASP A 84 -17.03 -1.77 7.79
C ASP A 84 -17.03 -2.77 8.95
N ASP A 85 -17.93 -3.75 8.94
CA ASP A 85 -18.01 -4.82 9.95
C ASP A 85 -16.80 -5.77 9.92
N GLY A 86 -16.18 -5.93 8.74
CA GLY A 86 -14.98 -6.74 8.55
C GLY A 86 -13.68 -6.00 8.87
N PHE A 87 -13.72 -4.67 9.05
CA PHE A 87 -12.54 -3.87 9.28
C PHE A 87 -11.98 -4.11 10.69
N ARG A 88 -10.86 -4.84 10.76
CA ARG A 88 -10.14 -5.10 12.02
C ARG A 88 -8.69 -4.62 11.94
N ARG A 89 -8.20 -4.03 13.02
CA ARG A 89 -6.84 -3.51 13.12
C ARG A 89 -5.98 -4.42 13.98
N VAL A 90 -4.69 -4.46 13.66
CA VAL A 90 -3.66 -5.02 14.54
C VAL A 90 -2.76 -3.88 15.01
N GLU A 91 -2.62 -3.75 16.32
CA GLU A 91 -1.64 -2.87 16.93
C GLU A 91 -0.34 -3.65 17.10
N LYS A 92 0.66 -3.30 16.29
CA LYS A 92 2.02 -3.79 16.49
C LYS A 92 2.78 -2.70 17.24
N HIS A 93 3.38 -3.04 18.38
CA HIS A 93 4.21 -2.12 19.17
C HIS A 93 5.57 -1.80 18.51
N SER A 94 5.70 -1.90 17.18
CA SER A 94 6.93 -1.58 16.47
C SER A 94 7.15 -0.07 16.39
N ALA A 95 8.41 0.36 16.42
CA ALA A 95 8.78 1.76 16.16
C ALA A 95 8.53 2.19 14.69
N LEU A 96 8.26 1.23 13.81
CA LEU A 96 7.99 1.41 12.39
C LEU A 96 6.52 1.81 12.14
N ILE A 97 6.32 2.75 11.22
CA ILE A 97 4.99 3.10 10.69
C ILE A 97 4.67 2.16 9.53
N GLU A 98 3.62 1.35 9.64
CA GLU A 98 3.19 0.43 8.58
C GLU A 98 1.93 1.00 7.90
N VAL A 99 1.97 1.20 6.58
CA VAL A 99 0.76 1.45 5.79
C VAL A 99 0.19 0.12 5.30
N ALA A 100 -1.12 0.05 5.15
CA ALA A 100 -1.75 -1.12 4.55
C ALA A 100 -1.20 -1.39 3.14
N THR A 101 -1.18 -2.67 2.76
CA THR A 101 -0.81 -3.05 1.39
C THR A 101 -1.83 -2.48 0.43
N VAL A 102 -1.38 -1.98 -0.71
CA VAL A 102 -2.26 -1.47 -1.76
C VAL A 102 -2.07 -2.24 -3.05
N ILE A 103 -3.15 -2.52 -3.77
CA ILE A 103 -3.10 -2.92 -5.17
C ILE A 103 -3.57 -1.74 -6.02
N ILE A 104 -2.81 -1.42 -7.06
CA ILE A 104 -3.06 -0.29 -7.93
C ILE A 104 -2.90 -0.67 -9.40
N THR A 105 -3.53 0.08 -10.30
CA THR A 105 -3.17 -0.01 -11.72
C THR A 105 -1.88 0.74 -12.01
N ASP A 106 -1.10 0.24 -12.97
CA ASP A 106 0.21 0.81 -13.35
C ASP A 106 0.17 2.29 -13.75
N VAL A 107 -0.94 2.73 -14.36
CA VAL A 107 -1.17 4.13 -14.77
C VAL A 107 -1.06 5.12 -13.60
N ILE A 108 -1.54 4.74 -12.41
CA ILE A 108 -1.57 5.64 -11.25
C ILE A 108 -0.38 5.47 -10.30
N LEU A 109 0.59 4.59 -10.61
CA LEU A 109 1.72 4.29 -9.73
C LEU A 109 2.49 5.54 -9.25
N PRO A 110 2.85 6.52 -10.10
CA PRO A 110 3.54 7.74 -9.64
C PRO A 110 2.69 8.59 -8.68
N ILE A 111 1.37 8.60 -8.90
CA ILE A 111 0.42 9.35 -8.05
C ILE A 111 0.30 8.65 -6.69
N ALA A 112 0.16 7.32 -6.69
CA ALA A 112 0.11 6.51 -5.48
C ALA A 112 1.36 6.68 -4.62
N ILE A 113 2.56 6.62 -5.21
CA ILE A 113 3.84 6.84 -4.49
C ILE A 113 3.85 8.24 -3.85
N SER A 114 3.42 9.26 -4.58
CA SER A 114 3.37 10.63 -4.07
C SER A 114 2.40 10.76 -2.89
N LEU A 115 1.19 10.19 -2.99
CA LEU A 115 0.20 10.21 -1.90
C LEU A 115 0.66 9.46 -0.65
N ILE A 116 1.21 8.26 -0.82
CA ILE A 116 1.74 7.46 0.31
C ILE A 116 2.86 8.22 1.01
N SER A 117 3.77 8.82 0.23
CA SER A 117 4.85 9.63 0.78
C SER A 117 4.32 10.82 1.57
N SER A 118 3.44 11.64 0.97
CA SER A 118 2.86 12.80 1.65
C SER A 118 2.12 12.42 2.94
N TYR A 119 1.34 11.33 2.91
CA TYR A 119 0.70 10.79 4.11
C TYR A 119 1.71 10.44 5.21
N LEU A 120 2.79 9.72 4.87
CA LEU A 120 3.81 9.32 5.83
C LEU A 120 4.56 10.52 6.42
N TYR A 121 4.86 11.54 5.62
CA TYR A 121 5.44 12.80 6.11
C TYR A 121 4.50 13.50 7.11
N ASP A 122 3.21 13.57 6.81
CA ASP A 122 2.21 14.14 7.71
C ASP A 122 2.06 13.31 9.00
N ALA A 123 2.04 11.98 8.89
CA ALA A 123 1.97 11.06 10.01
C ALA A 123 3.17 11.22 10.96
N VAL A 124 4.40 11.23 10.43
CA VAL A 124 5.63 11.43 11.20
C VAL A 124 5.62 12.75 11.94
N LYS A 125 5.18 13.83 11.27
CA LYS A 125 5.08 15.17 11.85
C LYS A 125 4.07 15.19 13.01
N LYS A 126 2.90 14.57 12.85
CA LYS A 126 1.89 14.44 13.91
C LYS A 126 2.44 13.69 15.13
N LEU A 127 3.26 12.66 14.90
CA LEU A 127 3.92 11.87 15.95
C LEU A 127 5.15 12.58 16.56
N ARG A 128 5.49 13.80 16.11
CA ARG A 128 6.68 14.57 16.55
C ARG A 128 8.00 13.79 16.37
N ARG A 129 8.07 12.94 15.35
CA ARG A 129 9.30 12.22 14.98
C ARG A 129 9.95 12.87 13.76
N LYS A 130 11.18 12.48 13.42
CA LYS A 130 11.86 12.94 12.20
C LYS A 130 11.80 11.88 11.09
N PRO A 131 11.59 12.26 9.82
CA PRO A 131 11.50 11.31 8.71
C PRO A 131 12.76 10.46 8.48
N ASN A 132 13.94 10.99 8.81
CA ASN A 132 15.23 10.32 8.69
C ASN A 132 15.52 9.35 9.86
N GLU A 133 14.82 9.49 11.00
CA GLU A 133 14.95 8.65 12.19
C GLU A 133 13.76 7.67 12.34
N THR A 134 12.76 7.76 11.45
CA THR A 134 11.54 6.94 11.49
C THR A 134 11.47 6.04 10.27
N SER A 135 11.43 4.73 10.51
CA SER A 135 11.25 3.75 9.44
C SER A 135 9.78 3.50 9.11
N THR A 136 9.52 3.18 7.85
CA THR A 136 8.21 2.78 7.33
C THR A 136 8.29 1.45 6.61
N ARG A 137 7.15 0.75 6.51
CA ARG A 137 6.95 -0.35 5.57
C ARG A 137 5.83 -0.02 4.60
N VAL A 138 6.12 -0.13 3.31
CA VAL A 138 5.18 0.13 2.22
C VAL A 138 5.18 -1.05 1.26
N ASN A 139 4.00 -1.61 0.98
CA ASN A 139 3.81 -2.69 0.03
C ASN A 139 2.84 -2.24 -1.07
N ILE A 140 3.33 -2.18 -2.31
CA ILE A 140 2.55 -1.78 -3.48
C ILE A 140 2.52 -2.94 -4.46
N ILE A 141 1.32 -3.44 -4.77
CA ILE A 141 1.08 -4.40 -5.84
C ILE A 141 0.63 -3.61 -7.07
N VAL A 142 1.38 -3.70 -8.15
CA VAL A 142 1.10 -3.00 -9.39
C VAL A 142 0.55 -4.00 -10.39
N GLU A 143 -0.72 -3.83 -10.75
CA GLU A 143 -1.36 -4.57 -11.84
C GLU A 143 -1.29 -3.78 -13.14
N LYS A 144 -0.75 -4.40 -14.18
CA LYS A 144 -0.63 -3.78 -15.50
C LYS A 144 -1.97 -3.82 -16.22
N ASN A 145 -2.47 -2.67 -16.63
CA ASN A 145 -3.75 -2.63 -17.34
C ASN A 145 -3.71 -3.51 -18.61
N GLY A 146 -4.71 -4.37 -18.78
CA GLY A 146 -4.81 -5.28 -19.92
C GLY A 146 -3.86 -6.49 -19.92
N LYS A 147 -3.02 -6.69 -18.87
CA LYS A 147 -2.19 -7.89 -18.71
C LYS A 147 -2.43 -8.50 -17.33
N LYS A 148 -2.58 -9.83 -17.24
CA LYS A 148 -2.69 -10.56 -15.95
C LYS A 148 -1.35 -10.69 -15.21
N THR A 149 -0.49 -9.67 -15.28
CA THR A 149 0.84 -9.68 -14.66
C THR A 149 0.89 -8.62 -13.58
N THR A 150 1.23 -9.02 -12.35
CA THR A 150 1.36 -8.11 -11.23
C THR A 150 2.77 -8.17 -10.62
N THR A 151 3.24 -7.01 -10.18
CA THR A 151 4.57 -6.85 -9.57
C THR A 151 4.37 -6.28 -8.18
N LYS A 152 4.92 -6.94 -7.17
CA LYS A 152 4.93 -6.47 -5.79
C LYS A 152 6.24 -5.70 -5.56
N ILE A 153 6.11 -4.50 -5.00
CA ILE A 153 7.21 -3.66 -4.54
C ILE A 153 7.08 -3.58 -3.03
N GLU A 154 8.08 -4.05 -2.31
CA GLU A 154 8.16 -3.95 -0.85
C GLU A 154 9.32 -3.03 -0.48
N TYR A 155 9.02 -2.04 0.35
CA TYR A 155 9.99 -1.10 0.88
C TYR A 155 9.95 -1.13 2.40
N GLU A 156 11.12 -1.28 3.03
CA GLU A 156 11.31 -1.09 4.46
C GLU A 156 12.54 -0.22 4.68
N GLY A 157 12.37 0.94 5.30
CA GLY A 157 13.47 1.89 5.49
C GLY A 157 12.99 3.27 5.97
N PRO A 158 13.89 4.27 6.06
CA PRO A 158 13.55 5.62 6.47
C PRO A 158 12.47 6.26 5.59
N ILE A 159 11.61 7.10 6.17
CA ILE A 159 10.61 7.83 5.38
C ILE A 159 11.28 8.87 4.47
N GLU A 160 12.39 9.45 4.93
CA GLU A 160 13.26 10.27 4.08
C GLU A 160 13.90 9.42 2.96
N GLY A 161 13.82 9.90 1.71
CA GLY A 161 14.40 9.18 0.57
C GLY A 161 13.50 8.06 0.00
N MET A 162 12.39 7.72 0.67
CA MET A 162 11.47 6.69 0.21
C MET A 162 10.86 7.03 -1.14
N LYS A 163 10.38 8.26 -1.32
CA LYS A 163 9.73 8.71 -2.56
C LYS A 163 10.69 8.57 -3.75
N GLU A 164 11.90 9.11 -3.62
CA GLU A 164 12.92 9.05 -4.67
C GLU A 164 13.30 7.60 -5.01
N THR A 165 13.32 6.72 -4.01
CA THR A 165 13.61 5.29 -4.19
C THR A 165 12.48 4.61 -4.97
N LEU A 166 11.23 4.80 -4.56
CA LEU A 166 10.06 4.22 -5.22
C LEU A 166 9.86 4.78 -6.64
N ASP A 167 10.11 6.06 -6.88
CA ASP A 167 10.03 6.68 -8.20
C ASP A 167 11.05 6.08 -9.19
N LYS A 168 12.28 5.80 -8.73
CA LYS A 168 13.29 5.09 -9.53
C LYS A 168 12.85 3.67 -9.88
N ILE A 169 12.28 2.95 -8.93
CA ILE A 169 11.75 1.60 -9.15
C ILE A 169 10.59 1.63 -10.15
N ALA A 170 9.63 2.53 -9.98
CA ALA A 170 8.50 2.71 -10.88
C ALA A 170 8.94 2.99 -12.32
N SER A 171 9.95 3.84 -12.48
CA SER A 171 10.55 4.14 -13.80
C SER A 171 11.18 2.90 -14.44
N ASN A 172 11.93 2.10 -13.67
CA ASN A 172 12.55 0.87 -14.16
C ASN A 172 11.51 -0.20 -14.56
N ILE A 173 10.42 -0.34 -13.77
CA ILE A 173 9.32 -1.26 -14.08
C ILE A 173 8.64 -0.83 -15.38
N ARG A 174 8.41 0.47 -15.59
CA ARG A 174 7.79 0.98 -16.83
C ARG A 174 8.70 0.78 -18.05
N ASN A 175 10.01 0.93 -17.90
CA ASN A 175 10.98 0.84 -19.00
C ASN A 175 11.24 -0.61 -19.45
N LYS A 176 11.37 -1.57 -18.53
CA LYS A 176 11.49 -3.02 -18.87
C LYS A 176 10.31 -3.62 -19.63
N ASN A 177 9.27 -2.82 -19.83
CA ASN A 177 7.97 -3.21 -20.36
C ASN A 177 7.72 -2.66 -21.78
N ASN A 178 8.68 -1.88 -22.32
CA ASN A 178 8.68 -1.30 -23.66
C ASN A 178 9.71 -1.96 -24.60
N ASP A 179 10.45 -2.95 -24.10
CA ASP A 179 11.29 -3.88 -24.86
C ASP A 179 10.58 -5.23 -24.99
#